data_AF-A0AB72WX09-F1
#
_entry.id   AF-A0AB72WX09-F1
#
_cell.length_a   1.000
_cell.length_b   1.000
_cell.length_c   1.000
_cell.angle_alpha   90.00
_cell.angle_beta   90.00
_cell.angle_gamma   90.00
#
_symmetry.space_group_name_H-M   'P 1'
#
loop_
_entity.id
_entity.type
_entity.pdbx_description
1 polymer ?
#
loop_
_entity_poly.entity_id
_entity_poly.type
_entity_poly.pdbx_seq_one_letter_code
_entity_poly.pdbx_strand_id
1 'polypeptide(L)'
;MSLKLYPQTKVPDVTVMAGDETVGFYDLKEAIAYLNANPRKTVWVYTMDAPGYPKGGRTDENSVLLILGHPNADWGYTPLSALYIPQHHEGGIGAKAATPGGAWSNLMQTMQAQAPSDHPVGRIYHDVDKHADNVNKLVGPLRAAVHQQWPDLDPIENVRSVSEHAIGGLRAASAGLNIARATAYADQTGNSAVVTSAADSDDVWSVLVAPPRGWVKRDPPKQWPRAGGRTNAYLPWFGQWTGGK
;
A
#
# COMPACT_ATOMS: atom_id res chain seq x y z
N MET A 1 -36.27 -13.67 -8.72
CA MET A 1 -35.24 -14.46 -8.01
C MET A 1 -35.46 -14.24 -6.52
N SER A 2 -35.79 -15.28 -5.76
CA SER A 2 -36.29 -15.16 -4.37
C SER A 2 -35.12 -15.05 -3.37
N LEU A 3 -35.19 -14.08 -2.45
CA LEU A 3 -34.23 -13.80 -1.36
C LEU A 3 -34.02 -14.96 -0.37
N LYS A 4 -34.67 -16.12 -0.55
CA LYS A 4 -34.56 -17.30 0.31
C LYS A 4 -33.22 -18.07 0.21
N LEU A 5 -32.27 -17.62 -0.63
CA LEU A 5 -30.96 -18.25 -0.82
C LEU A 5 -29.84 -17.68 0.07
N TYR A 6 -30.11 -16.63 0.86
CA TYR A 6 -29.14 -16.10 1.82
C TYR A 6 -29.53 -16.57 3.24
N PRO A 7 -28.90 -17.64 3.79
CA PRO A 7 -29.05 -17.95 5.20
C PRO A 7 -28.63 -16.71 6.00
N GLN A 8 -29.39 -16.36 7.05
CA GLN A 8 -29.27 -15.14 7.87
C GLN A 8 -27.97 -14.37 7.60
N THR A 9 -28.08 -13.24 6.88
CA THR A 9 -26.96 -12.36 6.61
C THR A 9 -26.35 -11.91 7.94
N LYS A 10 -25.25 -12.56 8.34
CA LYS A 10 -24.31 -11.92 9.25
C LYS A 10 -23.85 -10.67 8.52
N VAL A 11 -24.36 -9.51 8.96
CA VAL A 11 -23.90 -8.22 8.46
C VAL A 11 -22.41 -8.13 8.81
N PRO A 12 -21.55 -7.71 7.87
CA PRO A 12 -20.14 -7.51 8.19
C PRO A 12 -20.01 -6.44 9.28
N ASP A 13 -19.08 -6.64 10.20
CA ASP A 13 -18.67 -5.58 11.13
C ASP A 13 -17.92 -4.51 10.32
N VAL A 14 -18.42 -3.28 10.34
CA VAL A 14 -17.85 -2.15 9.57
C VAL A 14 -17.27 -1.14 10.54
N THR A 15 -15.98 -0.83 10.37
CA THR A 15 -15.33 0.30 11.02
C THR A 15 -15.03 1.36 9.96
N VAL A 16 -15.29 2.62 10.29
CA VAL A 16 -15.02 3.75 9.41
C VAL A 16 -14.03 4.66 10.11
N MET A 17 -12.90 4.91 9.46
CA MET A 17 -11.93 5.93 9.87
C MET A 17 -11.95 7.08 8.86
N ALA A 18 -11.72 8.28 9.37
CA ALA A 18 -11.59 9.49 8.57
C ALA A 18 -10.30 10.20 8.95
N GLY A 19 -9.59 10.71 7.95
CA GLY A 19 -8.30 11.37 8.12
C GLY A 19 -7.73 11.78 6.77
N ASP A 20 -6.45 12.10 6.76
CA ASP A 20 -5.72 12.45 5.53
C ASP A 20 -4.87 11.26 5.05
N GLU A 21 -3.66 11.46 4.54
CA GLU A 21 -2.86 10.41 3.90
C GLU A 21 -2.54 9.20 4.79
N THR A 22 -2.42 9.39 6.12
CA THR A 22 -2.02 8.35 7.07
C THR A 22 -3.15 7.39 7.47
N VAL A 23 -4.41 7.77 7.27
CA VAL A 23 -5.57 7.03 7.82
C VAL A 23 -5.59 5.55 7.37
N GLY A 24 -5.21 5.29 6.12
CA GLY A 24 -5.18 3.92 5.60
C GLY A 24 -4.12 3.02 6.25
N PHE A 25 -3.09 3.57 6.90
CA PHE A 25 -2.13 2.79 7.69
C PHE A 25 -2.72 2.37 9.04
N TYR A 26 -3.52 3.23 9.68
CA TYR A 26 -4.28 2.87 10.88
C TYR A 26 -5.29 1.76 10.55
N ASP A 27 -6.06 1.92 9.48
CA ASP A 27 -6.99 0.88 8.99
C ASP A 27 -6.27 -0.45 8.76
N LEU A 28 -5.11 -0.42 8.08
CA LEU A 28 -4.33 -1.62 7.79
C LEU A 28 -3.80 -2.28 9.07
N LYS A 29 -3.33 -1.50 10.05
CA LYS A 29 -2.84 -2.03 11.34
C LYS A 29 -3.96 -2.76 12.08
N GLU A 30 -5.14 -2.16 12.19
CA GLU A 30 -6.32 -2.78 12.82
C GLU A 30 -6.78 -4.02 12.05
N ALA A 31 -6.79 -3.96 10.71
CA ALA A 31 -7.14 -5.09 9.86
C ALA A 31 -6.20 -6.29 10.07
N ILE A 32 -4.88 -6.06 10.16
CA ILE A 32 -3.91 -7.12 10.44
C ILE A 32 -4.06 -7.66 11.86
N ALA A 33 -4.31 -6.79 12.85
CA ALA A 33 -4.60 -7.23 14.23
C ALA A 33 -5.84 -8.13 14.28
N TYR A 34 -6.91 -7.75 13.58
CA TYR A 34 -8.11 -8.57 13.46
C TYR A 34 -7.83 -9.93 12.80
N LEU A 35 -7.05 -9.97 11.71
CA LEU A 35 -6.67 -11.22 11.04
C LEU A 35 -5.84 -12.14 11.94
N ASN A 36 -4.92 -11.59 12.73
CA ASN A 36 -4.14 -12.37 13.69
C ASN A 36 -5.02 -12.99 14.78
N ALA A 37 -6.05 -12.28 15.24
CA ALA A 37 -7.04 -12.81 16.17
C ALA A 37 -8.05 -13.77 15.49
N ASN A 38 -8.26 -13.64 14.18
CA ASN A 38 -9.28 -14.36 13.42
C ASN A 38 -8.69 -15.00 12.14
N PRO A 39 -7.75 -15.96 12.23
CA PRO A 39 -6.97 -16.42 11.09
C PRO A 39 -7.76 -17.15 9.99
N ARG A 40 -9.04 -17.47 10.22
CA ARG A 40 -9.96 -18.07 9.24
C ARG A 40 -11.03 -17.09 8.75
N LYS A 41 -10.81 -15.79 8.92
CA LYS A 41 -11.65 -14.72 8.38
C LYS A 41 -10.85 -13.87 7.40
N THR A 42 -11.56 -13.26 6.46
CA THR A 42 -11.02 -12.19 5.62
C THR A 42 -11.38 -10.83 6.23
N VAL A 43 -10.61 -9.81 5.88
CA VAL A 43 -10.93 -8.41 6.16
C VAL A 43 -10.75 -7.61 4.87
N TRP A 44 -11.62 -6.64 4.66
CA TRP A 44 -11.59 -5.78 3.48
C TRP A 44 -11.21 -4.38 3.92
N VAL A 45 -10.07 -3.90 3.45
CA VAL A 45 -9.61 -2.53 3.71
C VAL A 45 -9.95 -1.68 2.50
N TYR A 46 -10.84 -0.71 2.70
CA TYR A 46 -11.30 0.17 1.64
C TYR A 46 -10.86 1.61 1.92
N THR A 47 -10.00 2.16 1.07
CA THR A 47 -9.57 3.56 1.14
C THR A 47 -10.17 4.32 -0.02
N MET A 48 -10.76 5.49 0.24
CA MET A 48 -11.34 6.35 -0.78
C MET A 48 -11.22 7.81 -0.37
N ASP A 49 -10.96 8.67 -1.35
CA ASP A 49 -11.15 10.11 -1.22
C ASP A 49 -11.52 10.69 -2.59
N ALA A 50 -12.23 11.81 -2.58
CA ALA A 50 -12.57 12.59 -3.77
C ALA A 50 -12.23 14.08 -3.56
N PRO A 51 -10.94 14.44 -3.38
CA PRO A 51 -10.52 15.79 -3.02
C PRO A 51 -10.82 16.81 -4.12
N GLY A 52 -10.82 16.33 -5.37
CA GLY A 52 -11.11 17.13 -6.54
C GLY A 52 -12.56 17.57 -6.66
N TYR A 53 -13.49 16.88 -6.01
CA TYR A 53 -14.93 17.10 -6.19
C TYR A 53 -15.35 18.53 -5.78
N PRO A 54 -16.23 19.22 -6.54
CA PRO A 54 -16.90 18.79 -7.78
C PRO A 54 -16.15 19.15 -9.07
N LYS A 55 -14.84 19.44 -9.01
CA LYS A 55 -14.05 19.85 -10.20
C LYS A 55 -13.84 18.67 -11.14
N GLY A 56 -14.31 18.80 -12.38
CA GLY A 56 -14.06 17.80 -13.42
C GLY A 56 -12.59 17.77 -13.89
N GLY A 57 -12.14 16.61 -14.37
CA GLY A 57 -10.84 16.45 -15.02
C GLY A 57 -9.64 16.30 -14.09
N ARG A 58 -9.87 16.14 -12.78
CA ARG A 58 -8.81 15.78 -11.82
C ARG A 58 -8.71 14.27 -11.68
N THR A 59 -7.52 13.79 -11.32
CA THR A 59 -7.23 12.37 -11.08
C THR A 59 -6.86 12.09 -9.63
N ASP A 60 -7.16 13.02 -8.74
CA ASP A 60 -7.00 12.89 -7.29
C ASP A 60 -8.18 12.18 -6.61
N GLU A 61 -9.30 11.97 -7.31
CA GLU A 61 -10.41 11.12 -6.85
C GLU A 61 -10.10 9.64 -7.09
N ASN A 62 -9.90 8.87 -6.02
CA ASN A 62 -9.49 7.46 -6.12
C ASN A 62 -10.15 6.60 -5.04
N SER A 63 -10.26 5.31 -5.34
CA SER A 63 -10.62 4.31 -4.34
C SER A 63 -9.89 2.99 -4.57
N VAL A 64 -9.57 2.30 -3.48
CA VAL A 64 -8.87 1.01 -3.49
C VAL A 64 -9.50 0.08 -2.47
N LEU A 65 -9.76 -1.15 -2.88
CA LEU A 65 -10.22 -2.23 -2.02
C LEU A 65 -9.13 -3.31 -1.94
N LEU A 66 -8.57 -3.51 -0.75
CA LEU A 66 -7.65 -4.61 -0.45
C LEU A 66 -8.44 -5.73 0.25
N ILE A 67 -8.37 -6.94 -0.29
CA ILE A 67 -8.93 -8.14 0.36
C ILE A 67 -7.79 -8.89 1.02
N LEU A 68 -7.78 -8.89 2.34
CA LEU A 68 -6.71 -9.49 3.14
C LEU A 68 -7.19 -10.79 3.78
N GLY A 69 -6.29 -11.76 3.83
CA GLY A 69 -6.47 -13.04 4.52
C GLY A 69 -5.21 -13.40 5.29
N HIS A 70 -5.36 -14.12 6.39
CA HIS A 70 -4.22 -14.57 7.18
C HIS A 70 -3.39 -15.61 6.39
N PRO A 71 -2.04 -15.55 6.42
CA PRO A 71 -1.17 -16.38 5.57
C PRO A 71 -1.26 -17.89 5.86
N ASN A 72 -1.76 -18.28 7.04
CA ASN A 72 -1.89 -19.69 7.43
C ASN A 72 -3.24 -20.34 7.07
N ALA A 73 -4.13 -19.62 6.37
CA ALA A 73 -5.41 -20.16 5.92
C ALA A 73 -5.43 -20.37 4.40
N ASP A 74 -6.20 -21.37 3.97
CA ASP A 74 -6.49 -21.59 2.55
C ASP A 74 -7.65 -20.69 2.13
N TRP A 75 -7.38 -19.81 1.16
CA TRP A 75 -8.34 -18.86 0.61
C TRP A 75 -8.84 -19.27 -0.78
N GLY A 76 -8.39 -20.40 -1.31
CA GLY A 76 -8.68 -20.85 -2.68
C GLY A 76 -8.02 -20.00 -3.77
N TYR A 77 -7.14 -19.07 -3.39
CA TYR A 77 -6.36 -18.24 -4.29
C TYR A 77 -4.93 -18.10 -3.78
N THR A 78 -3.96 -18.02 -4.68
CA THR A 78 -2.59 -17.62 -4.31
C THR A 78 -2.59 -16.16 -3.86
N PRO A 79 -1.87 -15.78 -2.80
CA PRO A 79 -1.69 -14.36 -2.47
C PRO A 79 -0.98 -13.61 -3.62
N LEU A 80 -1.29 -12.31 -3.78
CA LEU A 80 -0.57 -11.42 -4.71
C LEU A 80 0.76 -10.93 -4.10
N SER A 81 0.73 -10.63 -2.80
CA SER A 81 1.84 -10.16 -1.99
C SER A 81 1.65 -10.61 -0.55
N ALA A 82 2.72 -10.56 0.23
CA ALA A 82 2.67 -10.55 1.68
C ALA A 82 2.74 -9.10 2.17
N LEU A 83 1.78 -8.68 2.99
CA LEU A 83 1.81 -7.40 3.70
C LEU A 83 2.28 -7.63 5.12
N TYR A 84 3.27 -6.84 5.54
CA TYR A 84 3.79 -6.87 6.91
C TYR A 84 3.00 -5.90 7.79
N ILE A 85 3.22 -5.97 9.11
CA ILE A 85 2.58 -5.07 10.06
C ILE A 85 3.14 -3.64 9.85
N PRO A 86 2.28 -2.64 9.58
CA PRO A 86 2.71 -1.24 9.49
C PRO A 86 3.44 -0.80 10.76
N GLN A 87 4.58 -0.15 10.56
CA GLN A 87 5.37 0.44 11.63
C GLN A 87 5.05 1.92 11.68
N HIS A 88 4.79 2.40 12.90
CA HIS A 88 4.55 3.80 13.21
C HIS A 88 5.77 4.37 13.90
N HIS A 89 6.08 5.63 13.61
CA HIS A 89 7.01 6.41 14.40
C HIS A 89 6.24 7.49 15.15
N GLU A 90 6.27 7.44 16.49
CA GLU A 90 5.67 8.48 17.32
C GLU A 90 6.49 9.77 17.27
N GLY A 91 5.82 10.88 17.00
CA GLY A 91 6.43 12.20 16.95
C GLY A 91 7.10 12.46 15.60
N GLY A 92 7.04 13.72 15.17
CA GLY A 92 7.35 14.02 13.80
C GLY A 92 8.79 13.91 13.37
N ILE A 93 8.98 13.42 12.16
CA ILE A 93 10.20 13.49 11.36
C ILE A 93 10.34 14.90 10.76
N GLY A 94 10.16 15.93 11.59
CA GLY A 94 10.23 17.35 11.22
C GLY A 94 11.50 18.06 11.70
N ALA A 95 12.34 17.42 12.52
CA ALA A 95 13.51 18.04 13.13
C ALA A 95 14.78 17.90 12.26
N LYS A 96 15.67 18.89 12.36
CA LYS A 96 17.06 18.78 11.88
C LYS A 96 17.68 17.51 12.50
N ALA A 97 17.82 16.48 11.69
CA ALA A 97 18.52 15.29 12.11
C ALA A 97 20.03 15.57 12.15
N ALA A 98 20.70 15.06 13.19
CA ALA A 98 22.17 15.13 13.28
C ALA A 98 22.85 14.31 12.16
N THR A 99 22.14 13.34 11.59
CA THR A 99 22.55 12.51 10.46
C THR A 99 21.65 12.78 9.24
N PRO A 100 22.15 12.65 8.00
CA PRO A 100 21.26 12.66 6.83
C PRO A 100 20.23 11.54 7.00
N GLY A 101 18.94 11.79 6.77
CA GLY A 101 17.87 10.80 6.93
C GLY A 101 17.04 10.91 8.22
N GLY A 102 17.64 11.18 9.37
CA GLY A 102 16.90 11.33 10.63
C GLY A 102 16.09 10.11 11.05
N ALA A 103 14.88 10.34 11.59
CA ALA A 103 14.00 9.26 12.04
C ALA A 103 13.57 8.31 10.90
N TRP A 104 13.70 8.73 9.64
CA TRP A 104 13.51 7.85 8.49
C TRP A 104 14.51 6.70 8.46
N SER A 105 15.75 6.91 8.92
CA SER A 105 16.77 5.86 8.88
C SER A 105 16.36 4.64 9.73
N ASN A 106 15.75 4.85 10.91
CA ASN A 106 15.28 3.75 11.76
C ASN A 106 14.11 2.99 11.14
N LEU A 107 13.16 3.70 10.51
CA LEU A 107 12.06 3.06 9.78
C LEU A 107 12.57 2.25 8.59
N MET A 108 13.48 2.81 7.78
CA MET A 108 14.05 2.11 6.63
C MET A 108 14.88 0.88 7.07
N GLN A 109 15.63 0.97 8.16
CA GLN A 109 16.31 -0.18 8.78
C GLN A 109 15.31 -1.27 9.20
N THR A 110 14.20 -0.87 9.82
CA THR A 110 13.14 -1.80 10.22
C THR A 110 12.53 -2.49 8.99
N MET A 111 12.28 -1.75 7.91
CA MET A 111 11.76 -2.32 6.66
C MET A 111 12.77 -3.28 6.01
N GLN A 112 14.06 -2.95 6.00
CA GLN A 112 15.11 -3.85 5.52
C GLN A 112 15.18 -5.13 6.36
N ALA A 113 15.07 -5.03 7.68
CA ALA A 113 15.12 -6.20 8.57
C ALA A 113 13.92 -7.14 8.37
N GLN A 114 12.77 -6.61 7.95
CA GLN A 114 11.59 -7.41 7.61
C GLN A 114 11.67 -8.04 6.21
N ALA A 115 12.48 -7.49 5.30
CA ALA A 115 12.54 -7.93 3.91
C ALA A 115 13.11 -9.36 3.79
N PRO A 116 12.44 -10.27 3.06
CA PRO A 116 13.01 -11.59 2.77
C PRO A 116 14.33 -11.45 1.99
N SER A 117 15.33 -12.27 2.33
CA SER A 117 16.66 -12.19 1.70
C SER A 117 16.66 -12.47 0.20
N ASP A 118 15.74 -13.32 -0.25
CA ASP A 118 15.49 -13.66 -1.65
C ASP A 118 14.62 -12.63 -2.39
N HIS A 119 14.03 -11.69 -1.66
CA HIS A 119 13.16 -10.64 -2.19
C HIS A 119 13.57 -9.28 -1.60
N PRO A 120 14.76 -8.75 -1.96
CA PRO A 120 15.27 -7.50 -1.41
C PRO A 120 14.36 -6.31 -1.74
N VAL A 121 14.45 -5.24 -0.96
CA VAL A 121 13.71 -4.00 -1.24
C VAL A 121 14.27 -3.36 -2.51
N GLY A 122 13.42 -3.19 -3.52
CA GLY A 122 13.76 -2.60 -4.81
C GLY A 122 12.99 -1.32 -5.16
N ARG A 123 12.04 -0.92 -4.31
CA ARG A 123 11.16 0.24 -4.55
C ARG A 123 10.66 0.85 -3.25
N ILE A 124 10.58 2.18 -3.21
CA ILE A 124 9.96 2.95 -2.14
C ILE A 124 8.81 3.76 -2.76
N TYR A 125 7.64 3.66 -2.16
CA TYR A 125 6.45 4.43 -2.49
C TYR A 125 6.14 5.42 -1.37
N HIS A 126 5.87 6.68 -1.70
CA HIS A 126 5.43 7.69 -0.74
C HIS A 126 4.14 8.40 -1.18
N ASP A 127 3.54 9.17 -0.28
CA ASP A 127 2.25 9.86 -0.45
C ASP A 127 2.36 11.36 -0.76
N VAL A 128 3.54 11.97 -0.59
CA VAL A 128 3.76 13.41 -0.86
C VAL A 128 3.35 13.79 -2.29
N ASP A 129 2.51 14.82 -2.43
CA ASP A 129 2.17 15.44 -3.73
C ASP A 129 3.40 16.10 -4.35
N LYS A 130 3.70 15.76 -5.60
CA LYS A 130 4.80 16.37 -6.37
C LYS A 130 4.65 17.89 -6.56
N HIS A 131 3.42 18.41 -6.42
CA HIS A 131 3.11 19.83 -6.52
C HIS A 131 2.97 20.52 -5.16
N ALA A 132 3.22 19.83 -4.05
CA ALA A 132 3.23 20.46 -2.72
C ALA A 132 4.38 21.47 -2.60
N ASP A 133 4.08 22.66 -2.05
CA ASP A 133 5.07 23.75 -1.88
C ASP A 133 6.29 23.34 -1.03
N ASN A 134 6.11 22.37 -0.14
CA ASN A 134 7.11 21.85 0.77
C ASN A 134 7.67 20.46 0.36
N VAL A 135 7.43 20.00 -0.88
CA VAL A 135 7.83 18.64 -1.34
C VAL A 135 9.30 18.32 -1.06
N ASN A 136 10.21 19.26 -1.33
CA ASN A 136 11.65 19.05 -1.10
C ASN A 136 12.00 18.91 0.38
N LYS A 137 11.26 19.60 1.26
CA LYS A 137 11.44 19.51 2.72
C LYS A 137 10.99 18.15 3.25
N LEU A 138 9.89 17.62 2.72
CA LEU A 138 9.33 16.32 3.12
C LEU A 138 10.14 15.14 2.56
N VAL A 139 10.45 15.17 1.26
CA VAL A 139 11.05 14.03 0.56
C VAL A 139 12.58 14.01 0.66
N GLY A 140 13.24 15.14 0.89
CA GLY A 140 14.70 15.23 1.00
C GLY A 140 15.29 14.30 2.07
N PRO A 141 14.83 14.37 3.34
CA PRO A 141 15.26 13.46 4.40
C PRO A 141 14.95 12.00 4.08
N LEU A 142 13.76 11.70 3.55
CA LEU A 142 13.41 10.33 3.13
C LEU A 142 14.39 9.78 2.09
N ARG A 143 14.69 10.55 1.03
CA ARG A 143 15.66 10.15 -0.01
C ARG A 143 17.05 9.92 0.56
N ALA A 144 17.49 10.75 1.51
CA ALA A 144 18.76 10.58 2.18
C ALA A 144 18.81 9.26 2.99
N ALA A 145 17.74 8.94 3.73
CA ALA A 145 17.64 7.68 4.46
C ALA A 145 17.59 6.47 3.53
N VAL A 146 16.85 6.56 2.42
CA VAL A 146 16.79 5.50 1.39
C VAL A 146 18.18 5.28 0.79
N HIS A 147 18.89 6.34 0.42
CA HIS A 147 20.24 6.20 -0.16
C HIS A 147 21.24 5.59 0.83
N GLN A 148 21.13 5.90 2.12
CA GLN A 148 21.97 5.25 3.15
C GLN A 148 21.63 3.77 3.33
N GLN A 149 20.34 3.44 3.33
CA GLN A 149 19.88 2.07 3.58
C GLN A 149 20.06 1.16 2.36
N TRP A 150 19.86 1.71 1.16
CA TRP A 150 19.93 1.01 -0.11
C TRP A 150 20.68 1.88 -1.14
N PRO A 151 22.01 1.89 -1.11
CA PRO A 151 22.82 2.74 -1.98
C PRO A 151 22.66 2.44 -3.47
N ASP A 152 22.25 1.20 -3.80
CA ASP A 152 22.03 0.75 -5.17
C ASP A 152 20.68 1.19 -5.76
N LEU A 153 19.77 1.76 -4.95
CA LEU A 153 18.52 2.31 -5.45
C LEU A 153 18.73 3.72 -6.00
N ASP A 154 18.33 3.93 -7.25
CA ASP A 154 18.31 5.23 -7.87
C ASP A 154 17.20 6.10 -7.23
N PRO A 155 17.49 7.26 -6.63
CA PRO A 155 16.48 8.08 -5.96
C PRO A 155 15.41 8.69 -6.87
N ILE A 156 15.64 8.74 -8.19
CA ILE A 156 14.68 9.23 -9.19
C ILE A 156 13.80 8.06 -9.65
N GLU A 157 14.41 6.92 -9.93
CA GLU A 157 13.67 5.79 -10.45
C GLU A 157 12.98 4.99 -9.34
N ASN A 158 13.66 4.71 -8.23
CA ASN A 158 13.19 3.76 -7.21
C ASN A 158 12.40 4.40 -6.06
N VAL A 159 12.39 5.73 -5.90
CA VAL A 159 11.60 6.44 -4.89
C VAL A 159 10.52 7.24 -5.60
N ARG A 160 9.27 6.77 -5.52
CA ARG A 160 8.16 7.31 -6.31
C ARG A 160 6.95 7.62 -5.44
N SER A 161 6.13 8.56 -5.87
CA SER A 161 4.76 8.69 -5.37
C SER A 161 3.73 8.32 -6.43
N VAL A 162 2.65 7.67 -6.01
CA VAL A 162 1.45 7.50 -6.85
C VAL A 162 0.86 8.84 -7.29
N SER A 163 0.99 9.89 -6.46
CA SER A 163 0.49 11.23 -6.76
C SER A 163 1.29 11.93 -7.87
N GLU A 164 2.46 11.40 -8.25
CA GLU A 164 3.20 11.89 -9.43
C GLU A 164 2.41 11.74 -10.74
N HIS A 165 1.45 10.82 -10.77
CA HIS A 165 0.57 10.58 -11.90
C HIS A 165 -0.86 11.09 -11.64
N ALA A 166 -1.10 11.69 -10.47
CA ALA A 166 -2.34 12.33 -10.13
C ALA A 166 -2.27 13.86 -10.36
N ILE A 167 -3.43 14.49 -10.52
CA ILE A 167 -3.61 15.93 -10.51
C ILE A 167 -4.17 16.29 -9.13
N GLY A 168 -3.27 16.47 -8.15
CA GLY A 168 -3.56 16.74 -6.75
C GLY A 168 -3.15 15.61 -5.80
N GLY A 169 -3.13 15.92 -4.49
CA GLY A 169 -2.91 14.95 -3.42
C GLY A 169 -4.08 13.98 -3.26
N LEU A 170 -3.77 12.72 -2.97
CA LEU A 170 -4.75 11.63 -2.89
C LEU A 170 -5.44 11.50 -1.54
N ARG A 171 -4.96 12.22 -0.51
CA ARG A 171 -5.55 12.26 0.83
C ARG A 171 -5.79 10.84 1.37
N ALA A 172 -6.98 10.54 1.90
CA ALA A 172 -7.31 9.24 2.50
C ALA A 172 -7.15 8.03 1.55
N ALA A 173 -7.17 8.23 0.21
CA ALA A 173 -6.92 7.15 -0.75
C ALA A 173 -5.43 6.79 -0.93
N SER A 174 -4.52 7.61 -0.40
CA SER A 174 -3.09 7.54 -0.72
C SER A 174 -2.43 6.23 -0.30
N ALA A 175 -2.66 5.79 0.95
CA ALA A 175 -2.08 4.56 1.48
C ALA A 175 -2.49 3.34 0.64
N GLY A 176 -3.79 3.17 0.38
CA GLY A 176 -4.31 2.05 -0.39
C GLY A 176 -3.76 2.02 -1.83
N LEU A 177 -3.67 3.17 -2.50
CA LEU A 177 -3.14 3.22 -3.87
C LEU A 177 -1.64 2.91 -3.92
N ASN A 178 -0.86 3.41 -2.97
CA ASN A 178 0.56 3.06 -2.86
C ASN A 178 0.75 1.57 -2.56
N ILE A 179 -0.05 0.97 -1.66
CA ILE A 179 -0.02 -0.46 -1.36
C ILE A 179 -0.40 -1.31 -2.58
N ALA A 180 -1.41 -0.89 -3.36
CA ALA A 180 -1.79 -1.57 -4.59
C ALA A 180 -0.64 -1.54 -5.63
N ARG A 181 0.05 -0.40 -5.79
CA ARG A 181 1.23 -0.31 -6.67
C ARG A 181 2.41 -1.13 -6.14
N ALA A 182 2.66 -1.11 -4.84
CA ALA A 182 3.70 -1.92 -4.21
C ALA A 182 3.44 -3.43 -4.39
N THR A 183 2.18 -3.84 -4.28
CA THR A 183 1.75 -5.21 -4.57
C THR A 183 2.04 -5.54 -6.03
N ALA A 184 1.68 -4.67 -6.98
CA ALA A 184 1.97 -4.83 -8.41
C ALA A 184 3.46 -4.98 -8.70
N TYR A 185 4.27 -4.13 -8.09
CA TYR A 185 5.71 -4.22 -8.19
C TYR A 185 6.25 -5.55 -7.66
N ALA A 186 5.83 -5.95 -6.46
CA ALA A 186 6.29 -7.18 -5.82
C ALA A 186 5.95 -8.42 -6.64
N ASP A 187 4.72 -8.52 -7.12
CA ASP A 187 4.29 -9.66 -7.93
C ASP A 187 5.00 -9.76 -9.29
N GLN A 188 5.30 -8.61 -9.92
CA GLN A 188 5.90 -8.59 -11.26
C GLN A 188 7.41 -8.78 -11.24
N THR A 189 8.08 -8.26 -10.22
CA THR A 189 9.55 -8.21 -10.17
C THR A 189 10.16 -9.28 -9.28
N GLY A 190 9.42 -9.76 -8.28
CA GLY A 190 9.99 -10.60 -7.22
C GLY A 190 10.83 -9.82 -6.22
N ASN A 191 10.82 -8.49 -6.25
CA ASN A 191 11.48 -7.64 -5.24
C ASN A 191 10.43 -7.04 -4.31
N SER A 192 10.80 -6.80 -3.06
CA SER A 192 9.93 -6.13 -2.10
C SER A 192 9.84 -4.62 -2.36
N ALA A 193 8.78 -4.00 -1.88
CA ALA A 193 8.59 -2.56 -1.88
C ALA A 193 8.20 -2.05 -0.49
N VAL A 194 8.66 -0.86 -0.14
CA VAL A 194 8.22 -0.14 1.06
C VAL A 194 7.19 0.90 0.65
N VAL A 195 6.10 0.99 1.39
CA VAL A 195 5.12 2.08 1.28
C VAL A 195 5.21 2.92 2.53
N THR A 196 5.37 4.24 2.38
CA THR A 196 5.62 5.14 3.50
C THR A 196 4.78 6.40 3.44
N SER A 197 4.28 6.87 4.58
CA SER A 197 3.62 8.17 4.69
C SER A 197 4.62 9.23 5.09
N ALA A 198 4.86 10.20 4.22
CA ALA A 198 5.76 11.32 4.38
C ALA A 198 5.07 12.68 4.16
N ALA A 199 3.77 12.70 3.86
CA ALA A 199 2.98 13.92 3.66
C ALA A 199 2.80 14.70 4.96
N ASP A 200 2.55 14.00 6.07
CA ASP A 200 2.60 14.56 7.42
C ASP A 200 3.92 14.17 8.07
N SER A 201 4.74 15.16 8.43
CA SER A 201 5.98 14.87 9.14
C SER A 201 5.70 14.39 10.55
N ASP A 202 4.57 14.74 11.17
CA ASP A 202 4.24 14.45 12.57
C ASP A 202 3.62 13.07 12.81
N ASP A 203 3.14 12.41 11.75
CA ASP A 203 2.48 11.10 11.80
C ASP A 203 3.01 10.19 10.70
N VAL A 204 4.15 9.54 10.96
CA VAL A 204 4.86 8.78 9.92
C VAL A 204 4.65 7.28 10.07
N TRP A 205 4.33 6.66 8.93
CA TRP A 205 4.11 5.23 8.80
C TRP A 205 4.97 4.61 7.71
N SER A 206 5.37 3.35 7.89
CA SER A 206 5.95 2.53 6.82
C SER A 206 5.43 1.10 6.88
N VAL A 207 5.19 0.49 5.72
CA VAL A 207 4.83 -0.93 5.62
C VAL A 207 5.61 -1.59 4.49
N LEU A 208 6.11 -2.80 4.75
CA LEU A 208 6.73 -3.64 3.74
C LEU A 208 5.66 -4.45 2.99
N VAL A 209 5.77 -4.45 1.67
CA VAL A 209 5.02 -5.31 0.76
C VAL A 209 6.02 -6.19 0.02
N ALA A 210 5.98 -7.49 0.25
CA ALA A 210 6.92 -8.45 -0.33
C ALA A 210 6.18 -9.44 -1.24
N PRO A 211 6.90 -10.13 -2.14
CA PRO A 211 6.38 -11.34 -2.75
C PRO A 211 5.94 -12.35 -1.68
N PRO A 212 4.85 -13.09 -1.89
CA PRO A 212 4.41 -14.09 -0.94
C PRO A 212 5.38 -15.27 -0.88
N ARG A 213 5.30 -16.08 0.19
CA ARG A 213 6.11 -17.30 0.31
C ARG A 213 5.88 -18.23 -0.89
N GLY A 214 6.96 -18.70 -1.50
CA GLY A 214 6.89 -19.56 -2.68
C GLY A 214 6.45 -18.81 -3.94
N TRP A 215 6.65 -17.48 -3.98
CA TRP A 215 6.40 -16.69 -5.18
C TRP A 215 7.13 -17.29 -6.39
N VAL A 216 6.40 -17.33 -7.49
CA VAL A 216 6.92 -17.71 -8.79
C VAL A 216 6.55 -16.58 -9.74
N LYS A 217 7.51 -16.15 -10.56
CA LYS A 217 7.27 -15.12 -11.56
C LYS A 217 6.09 -15.52 -12.45
N ARG A 218 5.08 -14.66 -12.48
CA ARG A 218 3.93 -14.79 -13.37
C ARG A 218 4.13 -13.88 -14.56
N ASP A 219 3.89 -14.40 -15.75
CA ASP A 219 3.80 -13.55 -16.93
C ASP A 219 2.61 -12.60 -16.75
N PRO A 220 2.78 -11.29 -17.03
CA PRO A 220 1.66 -10.36 -17.02
C PRO A 220 0.55 -10.90 -17.92
N PRO A 221 -0.71 -10.88 -17.49
CA PRO A 221 -1.80 -11.38 -18.32
C PRO A 221 -1.83 -10.59 -19.63
N LYS A 222 -1.70 -11.31 -20.74
CA LYS A 222 -1.74 -10.72 -22.10
C LYS A 222 -3.14 -10.24 -22.48
N GLN A 223 -4.16 -10.78 -21.82
CA GLN A 223 -5.56 -10.42 -21.99
C GLN A 223 -6.15 -10.14 -20.61
N TRP A 224 -6.61 -8.91 -20.42
CA TRP A 224 -7.23 -8.48 -19.18
C TRP A 224 -8.74 -8.68 -19.29
N PRO A 225 -9.38 -9.34 -18.32
CA PRO A 225 -10.84 -9.38 -18.25
C PRO A 225 -11.32 -7.93 -18.03
N ARG A 226 -11.80 -7.29 -19.10
CA ARG A 226 -12.27 -5.91 -19.06
C ARG A 226 -13.66 -5.91 -18.45
N ALA A 227 -13.85 -5.22 -17.33
CA ALA A 227 -15.18 -4.72 -17.00
C ALA A 227 -15.58 -3.70 -18.08
N GLY A 228 -16.65 -3.98 -18.83
CA GLY A 228 -17.09 -3.14 -19.94
C GLY A 228 -17.49 -1.74 -19.47
N GLY A 229 -16.61 -0.77 -19.67
CA GLY A 229 -16.81 0.66 -19.44
C GLY A 229 -15.60 1.42 -19.99
N ARG A 230 -15.83 2.53 -20.68
CA ARG A 230 -14.86 3.32 -21.49
C ARG A 230 -13.45 3.39 -20.88
N THR A 231 -12.43 3.31 -21.76
CA THR A 231 -10.96 3.58 -21.67
C THR A 231 -10.17 3.33 -20.37
N ASN A 232 -10.74 3.47 -19.17
CA ASN A 232 -10.14 3.17 -17.87
C ASN A 232 -11.08 2.27 -17.07
N ALA A 233 -10.91 0.94 -17.19
CA ALA A 233 -11.74 -0.04 -16.48
C ALA A 233 -11.07 -0.52 -15.20
N TYR A 234 -11.88 -0.64 -14.13
CA TYR A 234 -11.54 -1.21 -12.84
C TYR A 234 -10.84 -2.57 -12.98
N LEU A 235 -9.69 -2.74 -12.31
CA LEU A 235 -8.83 -3.90 -12.40
C LEU A 235 -9.06 -4.82 -11.19
N PRO A 236 -9.95 -5.83 -11.26
CA PRO A 236 -9.89 -6.94 -10.33
C PRO A 236 -8.59 -7.70 -10.62
N TRP A 237 -7.59 -7.49 -9.76
CA TRP A 237 -6.35 -8.23 -9.79
C TRP A 237 -6.39 -9.25 -8.66
N PHE A 238 -6.43 -10.54 -9.03
CA PHE A 238 -6.51 -11.65 -8.09
C PHE A 238 -5.33 -12.60 -8.26
N GLY A 239 -5.08 -13.37 -7.21
CA GLY A 239 -4.27 -14.57 -7.28
C GLY A 239 -4.74 -15.57 -8.32
N GLN A 240 -3.89 -16.56 -8.62
CA GLN A 240 -4.34 -17.74 -9.34
C GLN A 240 -5.28 -18.54 -8.44
N TRP A 241 -6.40 -18.99 -8.99
CA TRP A 241 -7.30 -19.90 -8.28
C TRP A 241 -6.57 -21.23 -8.03
N THR A 242 -6.55 -21.68 -6.78
CA THR A 242 -5.84 -22.91 -6.37
C THR A 242 -6.77 -24.12 -6.24
N GLY A 243 -8.07 -23.97 -6.53
CA GLY A 243 -9.03 -25.05 -6.32
C GLY A 243 -9.28 -25.36 -4.85
N GLY A 244 -9.11 -24.36 -3.97
CA GLY A 244 -9.25 -24.50 -2.52
C GLY A 244 -10.53 -25.20 -2.11
N LYS A 245 -10.47 -25.88 -0.96
CA LYS A 245 -11.56 -26.71 -0.42
C LYS A 245 -12.76 -25.89 0.05
#